data_AF-A0A7X7D2W0-F1
#
_entry.id   AF-A0A7X7D2W0-F1
#
_cell.length_a   1.000
_cell.length_b   1.000
_cell.length_c   1.000
_cell.angle_alpha   90.00
_cell.angle_beta   90.00
_cell.angle_gamma   90.00
#
_symmetry.space_group_name_H-M   'P 1'
#
loop_
_entity.id
_entity.type
_entity.pdbx_description
1 polymer ?
#
loop_
_entity_poly.entity_id
_entity_poly.type
_entity_poly.pdbx_seq_one_letter_code
_entity_poly.pdbx_strand_id
1 'polypeptide(L)' 'MSNDNPLSSIMGRDMAVDLGTANTLVYVRGRGIVLNEPSVVA' A
#
# COMPACT_ATOMS: atom_id res chain seq x y z
N MET A 1 -3.23 -5.58 -26.09
CA MET A 1 -3.58 -6.84 -25.39
C MET A 1 -3.26 -6.64 -23.91
N SER A 2 -4.26 -6.32 -23.07
CA SER A 2 -4.06 -6.28 -21.63
C SER A 2 -3.91 -7.72 -21.14
N ASN A 3 -2.75 -8.04 -20.56
CA ASN A 3 -2.49 -9.33 -19.96
C ASN A 3 -3.05 -9.32 -18.53
N ASP A 4 -4.37 -9.41 -18.42
CA ASP A 4 -5.06 -9.48 -17.13
C ASP A 4 -4.96 -10.92 -16.61
N ASN A 5 -3.75 -11.29 -16.15
CA ASN A 5 -3.53 -12.57 -15.51
C ASN A 5 -4.29 -12.58 -14.16
N PRO A 6 -5.30 -13.45 -13.99
CA PRO A 6 -6.11 -13.52 -12.77
C PRO A 6 -5.28 -13.85 -11.51
N LEU A 7 -4.06 -14.38 -11.69
CA LEU A 7 -3.12 -14.69 -10.60
C LEU A 7 -2.40 -13.45 -10.05
N SER A 8 -2.36 -12.34 -10.80
CA SER A 8 -1.75 -11.08 -10.33
C SER A 8 -2.51 -10.44 -9.16
N SER A 9 -3.80 -10.72 -9.02
CA SER A 9 -4.61 -10.29 -7.89
C SER A 9 -4.36 -11.11 -6.61
N ILE A 10 -3.75 -12.30 -6.73
CA ILE A 10 -3.52 -13.25 -5.62
C ILE A 10 -2.07 -13.21 -5.13
N MET A 11 -1.11 -12.89 -6.00
CA MET A 11 0.24 -12.50 -5.56
C MET A 11 0.11 -11.12 -4.91
N GLY A 12 0.26 -11.06 -3.58
CA GLY A 12 -0.17 -9.95 -2.74
C GLY A 12 0.17 -8.56 -3.30
N ARG A 13 -0.75 -7.61 -3.10
CA ARG A 13 -0.54 -6.19 -3.43
C ARG A 13 0.87 -5.78 -2.99
N ASP A 14 1.73 -5.44 -3.95
CA ASP A 14 3.07 -4.91 -3.69
C ASP A 14 2.93 -3.62 -2.85
N MET A 15 2.95 -3.77 -1.53
CA MET A 15 2.65 -2.74 -0.55
C MET A 15 3.77 -2.67 0.50
N ALA A 16 4.14 -1.46 0.88
CA ALA A 16 4.99 -1.19 2.02
C ALA A 16 4.22 -0.36 3.05
N VAL A 17 4.40 -0.69 4.32
CA VAL A 17 3.82 0.04 5.45
C VAL A 17 4.94 0.59 6.30
N ASP A 18 4.92 1.90 6.54
CA ASP A 18 5.81 2.59 7.45
C ASP A 18 5.03 3.00 8.70
N LEU A 19 5.47 2.52 9.86
CA LEU A 19 4.83 2.74 11.15
C LEU A 19 5.69 3.69 11.99
N GLY A 20 5.70 4.95 11.58
CA GLY A 20 6.35 6.02 12.32
C GLY A 20 5.61 6.37 13.61
N THR A 21 6.34 6.94 14.57
CA THR A 21 5.77 7.40 15.84
C THR A 21 4.73 8.52 15.66
N ALA A 22 4.91 9.37 14.65
CA ALA A 22 3.99 10.47 14.35
C ALA A 22 2.99 10.12 13.25
N ASN A 23 3.41 9.38 12.22
CA ASN A 23 2.61 9.08 11.05
C ASN A 23 2.73 7.63 10.62
N THR A 24 1.62 7.09 10.12
CA THR A 24 1.57 5.83 9.41
C THR A 24 1.42 6.13 7.93
N LEU A 25 2.30 5.54 7.11
CA LEU A 25 2.26 5.66 5.66
C LEU A 25 2.05 4.29 5.01
N VAL A 26 1.28 4.27 3.93
CA VAL A 26 1.13 3.08 3.08
C VAL A 26 1.52 3.44 1.65
N TYR A 27 2.47 2.70 1.09
CA TYR A 27 2.88 2.81 -0.31
C TYR A 27 2.41 1.58 -1.08
N VAL A 28 1.92 1.78 -2.31
CA VAL A 28 1.60 0.71 -3.25
C VAL A 28 2.41 0.89 -4.53
N ARG A 29 3.13 -0.15 -4.95
CA ARG A 29 3.94 -0.12 -6.18
C ARG A 29 3.07 0.26 -7.37
N GLY A 30 3.52 1.24 -8.15
CA GLY A 30 2.79 1.77 -9.30
C GLY A 30 1.65 2.73 -8.96
N ARG A 31 1.36 2.98 -7.67
CA ARG A 31 0.37 3.98 -7.23
C ARG A 31 0.96 5.09 -6.35
N GLY A 32 2.09 4.83 -5.68
CA GLY A 32 2.68 5.81 -4.77
C GLY A 32 2.16 5.65 -3.33
N ILE A 33 2.27 6.71 -2.54
CA ILE A 33 1.74 6.78 -1.16
C ILE A 33 0.21 6.91 -1.25
N VAL A 34 -0.51 5.94 -0.69
CA VAL A 34 -1.98 5.86 -0.70
C VAL A 34 -2.60 6.16 0.67
N LEU A 35 -1.79 6.22 1.74
CA LEU A 35 -2.20 6.63 3.08
C LEU A 35 -1.05 7.41 3.73
N ASN A 36 -1.37 8.50 4.40
CA ASN A 36 -0.46 9.27 5.26
C ASN A 36 -1.28 9.93 6.38
N GLU A 37 -1.44 9.21 7.49
CA GLU A 37 -2.29 9.62 8.61
C GLU A 37 -1.47 9.71 9.90
N PRO A 38 -1.89 10.49 10.91
CA PRO A 38 -1.28 10.45 12.23
C PRO A 38 -1.36 9.04 12.85
N SER A 39 -0.29 8.60 13.49
CA SER A 39 -0.23 7.31 14.22
C SER A 39 -0.92 7.41 15.58
N VAL A 40 -2.23 7.61 15.58
CA VAL A 40 -3.05 7.83 16.79
C VAL A 40 -4.27 6.90 16.78
N VAL A 41 -4.67 6.44 17.96
CA VAL A 41 -5.94 5.73 18.19
C VAL A 41 -6.82 6.59 19.09
N ALA A 42 -8.10 6.71 18.76
CA ALA A 42 -9.10 7.46 19.54
C ALA A 42 -9.85 6.56 20.52
#